data_AF-A0A9D8I2K0-F1
#
_entry.id   AF-A0A9D8I2K0-F1
#
_cell.length_a   1.000
_cell.length_b   1.000
_cell.length_c   1.000
_cell.angle_alpha   90.00
_cell.angle_beta   90.00
_cell.angle_gamma   90.00
#
_symmetry.space_group_name_H-M   'P 1'
#
loop_
_entity.id
_entity.type
_entity.pdbx_description
1 polymer ?
#
loop_
_entity_poly.entity_id
_entity_poly.type
_entity_poly.pdbx_seq_one_letter_code
_entity_poly.pdbx_strand_id
1 'polypeptide(L)' 'MLDYVITGGTSVDGTGSPPHRRDVAVRDGLIAVSGDVDQPALRKIDADTGARSGTSPRPGRS' A
#
# COMPACT_ATOMS: atom_id res chain seq x y z
N MET A 1 0.00 -2.73 -18.67
CA MET A 1 -1.02 -3.10 -17.67
C MET A 1 -0.31 -3.78 -16.53
N LEU A 2 -0.56 -3.36 -15.29
CA LEU A 2 -0.04 -4.02 -14.08
C LEU A 2 -1.06 -5.02 -13.55
N ASP A 3 -0.60 -6.04 -12.83
CA ASP A 3 -1.50 -6.96 -12.12
C ASP A 3 -2.00 -6.31 -10.84
N TYR A 4 -1.06 -5.77 -10.07
CA TYR A 4 -1.31 -5.11 -8.80
C TYR A 4 -0.54 -3.80 -8.72
N VAL A 5 -1.16 -2.81 -8.09
CA VAL A 5 -0.46 -1.65 -7.53
C VAL A 5 -0.85 -1.49 -6.07
N ILE A 6 0.15 -1.37 -5.20
CA ILE A 6 0.00 -1.12 -3.76
C ILE A 6 0.44 0.31 -3.52
N THR A 7 -0.45 1.18 -3.03
CA THR A 7 -0.20 2.61 -2.91
C THR A 7 -0.27 3.14 -1.49
N GLY A 8 0.44 4.24 -1.20
CA GLY A 8 0.29 5.02 0.04
C GLY A 8 0.95 4.43 1.29
N GLY A 9 1.45 3.19 1.19
CA GLY A 9 2.08 2.46 2.27
C GLY A 9 3.55 2.83 2.54
N THR A 10 4.08 2.28 3.62
CA THR A 10 5.52 2.34 3.94
C THR A 10 6.16 1.00 3.59
N SER A 11 7.14 1.03 2.69
CA SER A 11 7.86 -0.14 2.20
C SER A 11 9.09 -0.46 3.06
N VAL A 12 9.30 -1.76 3.29
CA VAL A 12 10.48 -2.32 3.94
C VAL A 12 11.07 -3.34 2.99
N ASP A 13 12.26 -3.05 2.45
CA ASP A 13 12.86 -3.81 1.33
C ASP A 13 13.74 -5.00 1.75
N GLY A 14 13.89 -5.21 3.06
CA GLY A 14 14.68 -6.31 3.61
C GLY A 14 16.21 -6.10 3.58
N THR A 15 16.71 -4.95 3.12
CA THR A 15 18.16 -4.65 3.08
C THR A 15 18.73 -4.19 4.43
N GLY A 16 17.86 -3.91 5.40
CA GLY A 16 18.21 -3.25 6.66
C GLY A 16 18.16 -1.72 6.59
N SER A 17 17.84 -1.15 5.42
CA SER A 17 17.61 0.30 5.27
C SER A 17 16.35 0.74 6.03
N PRO A 18 16.27 2.04 6.43
CA PRO A 18 15.06 2.58 7.03
C PRO A 18 13.83 2.41 6.12
N PRO A 19 12.61 2.28 6.69
CA PRO A 19 11.38 2.20 5.89
C PRO A 19 11.12 3.50 5.11
N HIS A 20 10.54 3.38 3.91
CA HIS A 20 10.26 4.52 3.03
C HIS A 20 8.85 4.49 2.48
N ARG A 21 8.18 5.66 2.40
CA ARG A 21 6.86 5.76 1.76
C ARG A 21 7.01 5.70 0.25
N ARG A 22 6.53 4.61 -0.36
CA ARG A 22 6.58 4.36 -1.82
C ARG A 22 5.49 3.39 -2.23
N ASP A 23 5.05 3.51 -3.47
CA ASP A 23 4.15 2.55 -4.08
C ASP A 23 4.94 1.38 -4.67
N VAL A 24 4.28 0.23 -4.79
CA VAL A 24 4.86 -0.99 -5.37
C VAL A 24 3.93 -1.52 -6.45
N ALA A 25 4.48 -1.70 -7.66
CA ALA A 25 3.77 -2.29 -8.79
C ALA A 25 4.24 -3.72 -9.04
N VAL A 26 3.30 -4.62 -9.33
CA VAL A 26 3.56 -6.01 -9.71
C VAL A 26 3.07 -6.25 -11.13
N ARG A 27 3.91 -6.92 -11.93
CA ARG A 27 3.59 -7.40 -13.27
C ARG A 27 4.21 -8.77 -13.49
N ASP A 28 3.40 -9.69 -13.98
CA ASP A 28 3.76 -11.09 -14.26
C ASP A 28 4.37 -11.77 -13.02
N GLY A 29 3.82 -11.46 -11.83
CA GLY A 29 4.29 -11.99 -10.55
C GLY A 29 5.59 -11.40 -10.01
N LEU A 30 6.19 -10.41 -10.69
CA LEU A 30 7.43 -9.74 -10.29
C LEU A 30 7.19 -8.29 -9.89
N ILE A 31 8.05 -7.76 -9.01
CA ILE A 31 8.07 -6.32 -8.70
C ILE A 31 8.57 -5.58 -9.94
N ALA A 32 7.67 -4.81 -10.57
CA ALA A 32 7.96 -4.07 -11.78
C ALA A 32 8.45 -2.64 -11.49
N VAL A 33 7.93 -2.01 -10.43
CA VAL A 33 8.30 -0.65 -10.00
C VAL A 33 8.23 -0.54 -8.47
N SER A 34 9.17 0.20 -7.88
CA SER A 34 9.15 0.64 -6.48
C SER A 34 9.41 2.15 -6.42
N GLY A 35 8.38 2.95 -6.18
CA GLY A 35 8.40 4.39 -6.41
C GLY A 35 7.00 4.94 -6.67
N ASP A 36 6.88 6.04 -7.42
CA ASP A 36 5.58 6.55 -7.86
C ASP A 36 5.08 5.71 -9.06
N VAL A 37 3.79 5.32 -9.03
CA VAL A 37 3.18 4.48 -10.07
C VAL A 37 1.95 5.18 -10.64
N ASP A 38 2.05 5.59 -11.90
CA ASP A 38 0.98 6.24 -12.67
C ASP A 38 0.27 5.28 -13.64
N GLN A 39 0.78 4.06 -13.79
CA GLN A 39 0.24 3.05 -14.70
C GLN A 39 -1.04 2.40 -14.16
N PRO A 40 -2.00 2.06 -15.04
CA PRO A 40 -3.21 1.33 -14.65
C PRO A 40 -2.88 -0.12 -14.26
N ALA A 41 -3.57 -0.60 -13.22
CA ALA A 41 -3.48 -1.95 -12.69
C ALA A 41 -4.85 -2.66 -12.70
N LEU A 42 -4.84 -3.98 -12.88
CA LEU A 42 -6.05 -4.80 -12.73
C LEU A 42 -6.62 -4.71 -11.32
N ARG A 43 -5.74 -4.54 -10.32
CA ARG A 43 -6.09 -4.42 -8.92
C ARG A 43 -5.28 -3.29 -8.27
N LYS A 44 -5.97 -2.40 -7.58
CA LYS A 44 -5.35 -1.37 -6.73
C LYS A 44 -5.60 -1.70 -5.27
N ILE A 45 -4.55 -1.63 -4.46
CA ILE A 45 -4.57 -1.89 -3.02
C ILE A 45 -4.10 -0.61 -2.33
N ASP A 46 -4.95 -0.07 -1.47
CA ASP A 46 -4.60 1.06 -0.61
C ASP A 46 -3.96 0.52 0.67
N ALA A 47 -2.70 0.89 0.90
CA ALA A 47 -1.92 0.50 2.06
C ALA A 47 -1.67 1.70 3.00
N ASP A 48 -2.36 2.82 2.80
CA ASP A 48 -2.28 3.93 3.74
C ASP A 48 -2.84 3.51 5.10
N THR A 49 -1.96 3.48 6.10
CA THR A 49 -2.33 3.13 7.47
C THR A 49 -2.82 4.34 8.25
N GLY A 50 -3.25 5.40 7.56
CA GLY A 50 -3.61 6.69 8.15
C GLY A 50 -4.23 6.51 9.53
N ALA A 51 -3.75 7.26 10.53
CA ALA A 51 -4.39 7.27 11.84
C ALA A 51 -5.87 7.56 11.58
N ARG A 52 -6.72 6.52 11.67
CA ARG A 52 -8.16 6.71 11.50
C ARG A 52 -8.53 7.65 12.64
N SER A 53 -8.74 8.93 12.34
CA SER A 53 -9.40 9.87 13.24
C SER A 53 -10.87 9.48 13.29
N GLY A 54 -11.13 8.31 13.85
CA GLY A 54 -12.42 7.66 13.89
C GLY A 54 -12.55 7.03 15.26
N THR A 55 -12.98 7.84 16.22
CA THR A 55 -13.61 7.35 17.44
C THR A 55 -14.77 6.45 17.01
N SER A 56 -14.55 5.14 16.91
CA SER A 56 -15.63 4.18 16.80
C SER A 56 -16.34 4.19 18.14
N PRO A 57 -17.61 4.63 18.26
CA PRO A 57 -18.35 4.37 19.47
C PRO A 57 -18.51 2.85 19.53
N ARG A 58 -17.99 2.21 20.58
CA ARG A 58 -18.40 0.84 20.91
C ARG A 58 -19.93 0.89 21.05
N PRO A 59 -20.71 0.09 20.28
CA PRO A 59 -22.12 -0.02 20.57
C PRO A 59 -22.25 -0.52 22.01
N GLY A 60 -22.97 0.25 22.83
CA GLY A 60 -23.24 -0.11 24.22
C GLY A 60 -23.82 -1.52 24.23
N ARG A 61 -23.21 -2.40 25.02
CA ARG A 61 -23.86 -3.66 25.38
C ARG A 61 -25.12 -3.30 26.15
N SER A 62 -26.26 -3.65 25.58
CA SER A 62 -27.54 -3.75 26.28
C SER A 62 -27.44 -4.75 27.42
#